data_AF-A0AAW0UBV9-F1
#
_entry.id   AF-A0AAW0UBV9-F1
#
_cell.length_a   1.000
_cell.length_b   1.000
_cell.length_c   1.000
_cell.angle_alpha   90.00
_cell.angle_beta   90.00
_cell.angle_gamma   90.00
#
_symmetry.space_group_name_H-M   'P 1'
#
loop_
_entity.id
_entity.type
_entity.pdbx_description
1 polymer ?
#
loop_
_entity_poly.entity_id
_entity_poly.type
_entity_poly.pdbx_seq_one_letter_code
_entity_poly.pdbx_strand_id
1 'polypeptide(L)'
;MGDKKAEKEFIAEFIEVYRGLPALWDVKCKDYTNRAKKGEQYDVLIEKYREKYPDAEKQEVVKKVNSLRTNFRKELKRIRDADRSGAGAEDVEPTLWYFDEMKFLVTQETPTASISTMDISQDVHDNEDRGDANETRAVDDESRQKNRKRKAPDPTEELVKLASKRLQQPQDDSDVVAAAWAVELRKMDPQQQLFAKKAINEILFEGQMGTLHRSSVEINVSRVATPL
;
A
#
# COMPACT_ATOMS: atom_id res chain seq x y z
N MET A 1 14.97 29.84 -13.56
CA MET A 1 15.42 29.47 -12.20
C MET A 1 14.34 29.61 -11.13
N GLY A 2 13.33 30.48 -11.27
CA GLY A 2 12.28 30.68 -10.25
C GLY A 2 11.36 29.48 -9.99
N ASP A 3 11.02 28.71 -11.03
CA ASP A 3 10.04 27.63 -10.93
C ASP A 3 10.48 26.47 -9.99
N LYS A 4 11.76 26.09 -10.05
CA LYS A 4 12.35 25.07 -9.15
C LYS A 4 12.39 25.51 -7.69
N LYS A 5 12.53 26.81 -7.41
CA LYS A 5 12.55 27.34 -6.03
C LYS A 5 11.14 27.31 -5.45
N ALA A 6 10.17 27.84 -6.20
CA ALA A 6 8.76 27.82 -5.82
C ALA A 6 8.23 26.39 -5.64
N GLU A 7 8.69 25.43 -6.46
CA GLU A 7 8.35 24.03 -6.26
C GLU A 7 8.90 23.46 -4.95
N LYS A 8 10.15 23.75 -4.60
CA LYS A 8 10.72 23.29 -3.32
C LYS A 8 9.99 23.90 -2.12
N GLU A 9 9.70 25.19 -2.16
CA GLU A 9 8.95 25.89 -1.11
C GLU A 9 7.56 25.27 -0.93
N PHE A 10 6.83 25.06 -2.04
CA PHE A 10 5.53 24.40 -2.01
C PHE A 10 5.59 22.98 -1.40
N ILE A 11 6.59 22.18 -1.78
CA ILE A 11 6.74 20.82 -1.23
C ILE A 11 7.09 20.84 0.25
N ALA A 12 7.91 21.78 0.71
CA ALA A 12 8.22 21.93 2.13
C ALA A 12 6.95 22.29 2.93
N GLU A 13 6.17 23.26 2.46
CA GLU A 13 4.90 23.64 3.10
C GLU A 13 3.88 22.49 3.07
N PHE A 14 3.81 21.73 1.97
CA PHE A 14 2.96 20.56 1.86
C PHE A 14 3.34 19.48 2.88
N ILE A 15 4.65 19.25 3.08
CA ILE A 15 5.14 18.30 4.09
C ILE A 15 4.82 18.78 5.50
N GLU A 16 4.94 20.08 5.79
CA GLU A 16 4.63 20.63 7.11
C GLU A 16 3.13 20.52 7.44
N VAL A 17 2.25 20.81 6.46
CA VAL A 17 0.80 20.55 6.62
C VAL A 17 0.57 19.06 6.89
N TYR A 18 1.17 18.17 6.10
CA TYR A 18 1.05 16.72 6.29
C TYR A 18 1.56 16.25 7.67
N ARG A 19 2.66 16.83 8.17
CA ARG A 19 3.19 16.57 9.51
C ARG A 19 2.18 16.93 10.60
N GLY A 20 1.42 18.01 10.43
CA GLY A 20 0.32 18.41 11.32
C GLY A 20 -0.93 17.52 11.29
N LEU A 21 -0.98 16.50 10.42
CA LEU A 21 -2.13 15.63 10.21
C LEU A 21 -1.86 14.19 10.69
N PRO A 22 -1.80 13.94 12.02
CA PRO A 22 -1.34 12.67 12.58
C PRO A 22 -2.25 11.47 12.25
N ALA A 23 -3.54 11.66 11.94
CA ALA A 23 -4.40 10.54 11.54
C ALA A 23 -3.95 9.92 10.20
N LEU A 24 -3.17 10.65 9.40
CA LEU A 24 -2.64 10.17 8.12
C LEU A 24 -1.34 9.36 8.24
N TRP A 25 -0.59 9.54 9.34
CA TRP A 25 0.77 9.00 9.43
C TRP A 25 1.20 8.44 10.77
N ASP A 26 0.59 8.85 11.88
CA ASP A 26 0.98 8.42 13.21
C ASP A 26 0.15 7.23 13.68
N VAL A 27 0.74 6.03 13.69
CA VAL A 27 0.06 4.80 14.12
C VAL A 27 -0.32 4.83 15.61
N LYS A 28 0.35 5.66 16.41
CA LYS A 28 0.06 5.84 17.84
C LYS A 28 -1.07 6.84 18.08
N CYS A 29 -1.47 7.61 17.07
CA CYS A 29 -2.59 8.52 17.17
C CYS A 29 -3.91 7.72 17.24
N LYS A 30 -4.80 8.10 18.17
CA LYS A 30 -6.11 7.46 18.34
C LYS A 30 -6.98 7.54 17.08
N ASP A 31 -6.81 8.61 16.30
CA ASP A 31 -7.58 8.86 15.10
C ASP A 31 -7.01 8.14 13.86
N TYR A 32 -5.87 7.44 13.98
CA TYR A 32 -5.28 6.71 12.85
C TYR A 32 -6.18 5.62 12.29
N THR A 33 -7.00 4.98 13.12
CA THR A 33 -7.98 3.98 12.64
C THR A 33 -9.34 4.58 12.31
N ASN A 34 -9.54 5.89 12.53
CA ASN A 34 -10.80 6.56 12.30
C ASN A 34 -10.90 7.05 10.85
N ARG A 35 -11.72 6.36 10.04
CA ARG A 35 -11.92 6.67 8.62
C ARG A 35 -12.48 8.08 8.40
N ALA A 36 -13.38 8.56 9.26
CA ALA A 36 -13.94 9.90 9.13
C ALA A 36 -12.88 10.97 9.38
N LYS A 37 -12.08 10.82 10.45
CA LYS A 37 -10.98 11.74 10.76
C LYS A 37 -9.89 11.73 9.70
N LYS A 38 -9.57 10.56 9.12
CA LYS A 38 -8.69 10.49 7.95
C LYS A 38 -9.25 11.26 6.77
N GLY A 39 -10.56 11.15 6.51
CA GLY A 39 -11.26 11.95 5.49
C GLY A 39 -11.03 13.44 5.70
N GLU A 40 -11.41 13.95 6.87
CA GLU A 40 -11.25 15.36 7.24
C GLU A 40 -9.81 15.86 7.08
N GLN A 41 -8.82 15.06 7.49
CA GLN A 41 -7.41 15.43 7.34
C GLN A 41 -6.92 15.38 5.89
N TYR A 42 -7.41 14.43 5.09
CA TYR A 42 -7.14 14.45 3.65
C TYR A 42 -7.75 15.67 2.98
N ASP A 43 -8.92 16.14 3.39
CA ASP A 43 -9.55 17.34 2.83
C ASP A 43 -8.65 18.57 3.03
N VAL A 44 -8.11 18.74 4.25
CA VAL A 44 -7.11 19.80 4.54
C VAL A 44 -5.87 19.67 3.64
N LEU A 45 -5.36 18.46 3.45
CA LEU A 45 -4.17 18.25 2.63
C LEU A 45 -4.43 18.47 1.13
N ILE A 46 -5.66 18.18 0.66
CA ILE A 46 -6.11 18.44 -0.71
C ILE A 46 -6.22 19.94 -0.96
N GLU A 47 -6.79 20.70 -0.02
CA GLU A 47 -6.84 22.17 -0.12
C GLU A 47 -5.45 22.76 -0.31
N LYS A 48 -4.46 22.32 0.48
CA LYS A 48 -3.07 22.76 0.30
C LYS A 48 -2.51 22.36 -1.06
N TYR A 49 -2.80 21.16 -1.53
CA TYR A 49 -2.30 20.69 -2.83
C TYR A 49 -2.91 21.46 -4.02
N ARG A 50 -4.16 21.88 -3.88
CA ARG A 50 -4.90 22.65 -4.90
C ARG A 50 -4.40 24.07 -5.10
N GLU A 51 -3.63 24.63 -4.17
CA GLU A 51 -2.96 25.91 -4.38
C GLU A 51 -2.03 25.90 -5.61
N LYS A 52 -1.44 24.74 -5.92
CA LYS A 52 -0.59 24.54 -7.11
C LYS A 52 -1.27 23.76 -8.22
N TYR A 53 -2.17 22.84 -7.87
CA TYR A 53 -2.87 21.97 -8.82
C TYR A 53 -4.39 22.07 -8.60
N PRO A 54 -5.07 23.10 -9.14
CA PRO A 54 -6.46 23.42 -8.79
C PRO A 54 -7.46 22.26 -8.96
N ASP A 55 -7.26 21.44 -9.99
CA ASP A 55 -8.13 20.31 -10.32
C ASP A 55 -7.72 19.00 -9.62
N ALA A 56 -6.78 19.05 -8.68
CA ALA A 56 -6.29 17.86 -8.03
C ALA A 56 -7.38 17.18 -7.17
N GLU A 57 -7.45 15.86 -7.32
CA GLU A 57 -8.30 14.99 -6.53
C GLU A 57 -7.50 14.30 -5.42
N LYS A 58 -8.23 13.70 -4.48
CA LYS A 58 -7.66 12.94 -3.36
C LYS A 58 -6.63 11.90 -3.81
N GLN A 59 -6.88 11.23 -4.94
CA GLN A 59 -5.99 10.20 -5.46
C GLN A 59 -4.59 10.76 -5.78
N GLU A 60 -4.50 11.95 -6.36
CA GLU A 60 -3.23 12.60 -6.69
C GLU A 60 -2.44 12.98 -5.44
N VAL A 61 -3.14 13.46 -4.40
CA VAL A 61 -2.55 13.77 -3.09
C VAL A 61 -2.02 12.50 -2.42
N VAL A 62 -2.80 11.42 -2.45
CA VAL A 62 -2.37 10.11 -1.92
C VAL A 62 -1.13 9.61 -2.66
N LYS A 63 -1.13 9.67 -4.00
CA LYS A 63 0.05 9.31 -4.82
C LYS A 63 1.27 10.16 -4.45
N LYS A 64 1.08 11.47 -4.27
CA LYS A 64 2.16 12.39 -3.87
C LYS A 64 2.75 12.03 -2.51
N VAL A 65 1.91 11.83 -1.50
CA VAL A 65 2.31 11.41 -0.15
C VAL A 65 3.06 10.07 -0.19
N ASN A 66 2.55 9.09 -0.95
CA ASN A 66 3.18 7.78 -1.08
C ASN A 66 4.55 7.85 -1.76
N SER A 67 4.70 8.70 -2.78
CA SER A 67 5.98 8.97 -3.44
C SER A 67 6.99 9.59 -2.45
N LEU A 68 6.60 10.62 -1.70
CA LEU A 68 7.42 11.24 -0.66
C LEU A 68 7.87 10.22 0.40
N ARG A 69 6.94 9.41 0.93
CA ARG A 69 7.23 8.37 1.92
C ARG A 69 8.16 7.29 1.38
N THR A 70 8.03 6.92 0.10
CA THR A 70 8.88 5.91 -0.53
C THR A 70 10.31 6.43 -0.72
N ASN A 71 10.47 7.67 -1.17
CA ASN A 71 11.77 8.31 -1.32
C ASN A 71 12.47 8.47 0.03
N PHE A 72 11.73 8.94 1.05
CA PHE A 72 12.24 9.06 2.41
C PHE A 72 12.72 7.71 2.97
N ARG A 73 11.92 6.64 2.82
CA ARG A 73 12.30 5.29 3.26
C ARG A 73 13.57 4.76 2.58
N LYS A 74 13.69 4.95 1.26
CA LYS A 74 14.89 4.56 0.50
C LYS A 74 16.11 5.31 1.01
N GLU A 75 15.97 6.61 1.24
CA GLU A 75 17.05 7.45 1.72
C GLU A 75 17.48 7.10 3.15
N LEU A 76 16.50 6.88 4.04
CA LEU A 76 16.75 6.46 5.41
C LEU A 76 17.42 5.08 5.47
N LYS A 77 17.01 4.14 4.59
CA LYS A 77 17.68 2.84 4.45
C LYS A 77 19.13 3.02 3.97
N ARG A 78 19.38 3.86 2.97
CA ARG A 78 20.72 4.13 2.44
C ARG A 78 21.66 4.65 3.54
N ILE A 79 21.18 5.57 4.37
CA ILE A 79 21.94 6.12 5.50
C ILE A 79 22.20 5.02 6.55
N ARG A 80 21.17 4.29 6.98
CA ARG A 80 21.30 3.19 7.96
C ARG A 80 22.23 2.06 7.50
N ASP A 81 22.22 1.72 6.20
CA ASP A 81 23.07 0.67 5.63
C ASP A 81 24.54 1.12 5.56
N ALA A 82 24.80 2.41 5.33
CA ALA A 82 26.15 2.98 5.41
C ALA A 82 26.69 2.91 6.85
N ASP A 83 25.88 3.33 7.84
CA ASP A 83 26.24 3.27 9.25
C ASP A 83 26.63 1.85 9.69
N ARG A 84 25.86 0.85 9.24
CA ARG A 84 26.07 -0.56 9.61
C ARG A 84 27.33 -1.16 8.96
N SER A 85 27.71 -0.69 7.79
CA SER A 85 28.83 -1.25 7.02
C SER A 85 30.21 -0.76 7.51
N GLY A 86 30.25 0.10 8.52
CA GLY A 86 31.50 0.65 9.07
C GLY A 86 32.22 1.61 8.11
N ALA A 87 31.60 1.96 6.99
CA ALA A 87 31.98 3.12 6.19
C ALA A 87 31.48 4.34 6.98
N GLY A 88 32.40 5.19 7.44
CA GLY A 88 32.15 6.28 8.40
C GLY A 88 30.75 6.90 8.33
N ALA A 89 29.93 6.57 9.34
CA ALA A 89 28.56 7.04 9.50
C ALA A 89 28.43 8.58 9.51
N GLU A 90 29.52 9.30 9.78
CA GLU A 90 29.52 10.76 9.82
C GLU A 90 29.52 11.43 8.44
N ASP A 91 29.82 10.69 7.35
CA ASP A 91 30.00 11.29 6.02
C ASP A 91 28.83 11.07 5.04
N VAL A 92 27.78 10.33 5.43
CA VAL A 92 26.67 10.02 4.52
C VAL A 92 25.50 10.98 4.69
N GLU A 93 25.66 12.18 4.14
CA GLU A 93 24.61 13.19 4.12
C GLU A 93 23.38 12.74 3.29
N PRO A 94 22.16 13.14 3.68
CA PRO A 94 20.98 12.97 2.86
C PRO A 94 21.10 13.75 1.54
N THR A 95 20.97 13.05 0.43
CA THR A 95 20.81 13.62 -0.92
C THR A 95 19.41 14.22 -1.14
N LEU A 96 18.43 13.78 -0.35
CA LEU A 96 17.06 14.23 -0.43
C LEU A 96 16.91 15.58 0.30
N TRP A 97 16.70 16.66 -0.45
CA TRP A 97 16.71 18.02 0.11
C TRP A 97 15.64 18.30 1.17
N TYR A 98 14.54 17.53 1.19
CA TYR A 98 13.47 17.60 2.20
C TYR A 98 13.55 16.48 3.24
N PHE A 99 14.70 15.81 3.35
CA PHE A 99 14.87 14.67 4.25
C PHE A 99 14.55 15.05 5.70
N ASP A 100 15.06 16.19 6.15
CA ASP A 100 14.87 16.68 7.51
C ASP A 100 13.39 16.96 7.83
N GLU A 101 12.66 17.51 6.87
CA GLU A 101 11.20 17.77 7.00
C GLU A 101 10.40 16.48 7.19
N MET A 102 10.88 15.35 6.67
CA MET A 102 10.22 14.04 6.77
C MET A 102 10.69 13.19 7.97
N LYS A 103 11.66 13.66 8.77
CA LYS A 103 12.22 12.91 9.91
C LYS A 103 11.18 12.52 10.97
N PHE A 104 10.05 13.22 11.06
CA PHE A 104 8.97 12.86 11.99
C PHE A 104 8.41 11.43 11.75
N LEU A 105 8.59 10.89 10.55
CA LEU A 105 8.18 9.52 10.20
C LEU A 105 9.09 8.43 10.79
N VAL A 106 10.32 8.76 11.21
CA VAL A 106 11.29 7.78 11.75
C VAL A 106 10.73 7.05 12.98
N THR A 107 9.98 7.77 13.83
CA THR A 107 9.37 7.23 15.06
C THR A 107 8.37 6.10 14.79
N GLN A 108 7.84 6.01 13.57
CA GLN A 108 6.92 4.95 13.15
C GLN A 108 7.64 3.68 12.66
N GLU A 109 8.95 3.75 12.42
CA GLU A 109 9.73 2.66 11.79
C GLU A 109 10.51 1.80 12.79
N THR A 110 10.06 1.68 14.03
CA THR A 110 10.65 0.70 14.96
C THR A 110 10.63 -0.69 14.31
N PRO A 111 11.71 -1.47 14.40
CA PRO A 111 11.88 -2.68 13.62
C PRO A 111 10.98 -3.79 14.16
N THR A 112 9.74 -3.86 13.69
CA THR A 112 9.09 -5.15 13.56
C THR A 112 9.81 -5.88 12.44
N ALA A 113 10.59 -6.89 12.82
CA ALA A 113 11.26 -7.78 11.89
C ALA A 113 10.30 -8.21 10.78
N SER A 114 10.77 -8.12 9.54
CA SER A 114 10.16 -8.69 8.34
C SER A 114 8.83 -8.06 7.91
N ILE A 115 8.88 -6.84 7.36
CA ILE A 115 7.88 -6.40 6.38
C ILE A 115 8.54 -6.45 5.00
N SER A 116 8.28 -7.54 4.29
CA SER A 116 8.62 -7.68 2.87
C SER A 116 7.89 -6.59 2.07
N THR A 117 8.51 -6.09 1.00
CA THR A 117 8.15 -4.91 0.20
C THR A 117 6.82 -5.02 -0.58
N MET A 118 5.88 -5.90 -0.22
CA MET A 118 4.67 -6.16 -1.02
C MET A 118 3.33 -6.10 -0.28
N ASP A 119 3.26 -5.59 0.95
CA ASP A 119 1.98 -5.35 1.60
C ASP A 119 1.88 -3.95 2.20
N ILE A 120 1.50 -2.98 1.35
CA ILE A 120 0.70 -1.85 1.79
C ILE A 120 -0.58 -1.99 0.98
N SER A 121 -1.54 -2.62 1.63
CA SER A 121 -2.81 -3.04 1.08
C SER A 121 -3.51 -1.87 0.38
N GLN A 122 -4.07 -2.22 -0.77
CA GLN A 122 -5.04 -1.45 -1.53
C GLN A 122 -6.22 -1.09 -0.62
N ASP A 123 -6.42 0.20 -0.34
CA ASP A 123 -7.74 0.75 -0.03
C ASP A 123 -8.19 1.60 -1.22
N VAL A 124 -8.49 0.90 -2.30
CA VAL A 124 -9.31 1.37 -3.43
C VAL A 124 -10.17 0.21 -3.85
N HIS A 125 -11.33 0.09 -3.21
CA HIS A 125 -12.55 -0.49 -3.76
C HIS A 125 -13.70 0.40 -3.27
N ASP A 126 -13.87 1.53 -3.95
CA ASP A 126 -15.22 2.07 -4.15
C ASP A 126 -15.77 1.34 -5.36
N ASN A 127 -16.87 0.62 -5.17
CA ASN A 127 -17.83 0.36 -6.22
C ASN A 127 -19.20 0.73 -5.67
N GLU A 128 -19.73 1.80 -6.25
CA GLU A 128 -21.14 2.19 -6.19
C GLU A 128 -22.00 1.16 -6.95
N ASP A 129 -23.17 0.81 -6.41
CA ASP A 129 -24.46 0.48 -7.09
C ASP A 129 -25.42 -0.02 -5.98
N ARG A 130 -26.69 0.35 -5.83
CA ARG A 130 -27.66 1.09 -6.64
C ARG A 130 -28.85 1.43 -5.72
N GLY A 131 -29.49 2.59 -5.92
CA GLY A 131 -30.80 2.88 -5.33
C GLY A 131 -31.94 2.18 -6.10
N ASP A 132 -33.04 1.84 -5.41
CA ASP A 132 -34.38 2.42 -5.62
C ASP A 132 -35.50 1.53 -5.02
N ALA A 133 -36.59 2.23 -4.67
CA ALA A 133 -37.85 1.96 -3.98
C ALA A 133 -38.52 0.57 -4.02
N ASN A 134 -39.26 0.26 -2.94
CA ASN A 134 -40.73 0.16 -3.02
C ASN A 134 -41.42 0.33 -1.66
N GLU A 135 -42.47 1.16 -1.63
CA GLU A 135 -43.43 1.32 -0.54
C GLU A 135 -44.36 0.09 -0.41
N THR A 136 -44.85 -0.22 0.80
CA THR A 136 -46.29 -0.30 1.08
C THR A 136 -46.63 -0.49 2.58
N ARG A 137 -47.23 0.57 3.16
CA ARG A 137 -48.44 0.65 4.02
C ARG A 137 -48.60 -0.21 5.31
N ALA A 138 -48.52 0.54 6.43
CA ALA A 138 -49.48 0.71 7.55
C ALA A 138 -50.12 -0.49 8.29
N VAL A 139 -49.92 -0.55 9.63
CA VAL A 139 -50.95 -0.30 10.67
C VAL A 139 -50.33 -0.12 12.07
N ASP A 140 -51.02 0.67 12.90
CA ASP A 140 -50.75 1.18 14.25
C ASP A 140 -50.45 0.14 15.36
N ASP A 141 -49.69 0.54 16.41
CA ASP A 141 -50.12 0.43 17.83
C ASP A 141 -49.13 1.14 18.79
N GLU A 142 -49.70 1.78 19.82
CA GLU A 142 -49.04 2.65 20.79
C GLU A 142 -48.21 1.91 21.87
N SER A 143 -47.21 2.65 22.40
CA SER A 143 -46.79 2.69 23.80
C SER A 143 -45.53 1.92 24.28
N ARG A 144 -44.57 2.75 24.75
CA ARG A 144 -43.85 2.68 26.04
C ARG A 144 -42.73 1.63 26.27
N GLN A 145 -41.52 2.21 26.45
CA GLN A 145 -40.54 1.92 27.52
C GLN A 145 -39.65 0.65 27.43
N LYS A 146 -38.35 0.83 27.12
CA LYS A 146 -37.21 0.77 28.07
C LYS A 146 -35.87 0.54 27.37
N ASN A 147 -34.90 1.37 27.74
CA ASN A 147 -33.46 1.14 27.60
C ASN A 147 -33.08 -0.33 27.85
N ARG A 148 -32.55 -1.02 26.84
CA ARG A 148 -31.64 -2.16 27.04
C ARG A 148 -30.35 -1.89 26.28
N LYS A 149 -29.33 -1.50 27.06
CA LYS A 149 -27.91 -1.46 26.69
C LYS A 149 -27.58 -2.71 25.86
N ARG A 150 -27.24 -2.55 24.58
CA ARG A 150 -26.69 -3.63 23.75
C ARG A 150 -25.30 -3.94 24.29
N LYS A 151 -25.12 -5.16 24.81
CA LYS A 151 -23.82 -5.70 25.24
C LYS A 151 -22.94 -5.79 23.99
N ALA A 152 -21.69 -5.31 24.07
CA ALA A 152 -20.74 -5.43 22.97
C ALA A 152 -20.59 -6.91 22.57
N PRO A 153 -20.51 -7.24 21.27
CA PRO A 153 -20.32 -8.62 20.84
C PRO A 153 -18.97 -9.14 21.35
N ASP A 154 -18.95 -10.41 21.73
CA ASP A 154 -17.77 -11.10 22.23
C ASP A 154 -16.69 -11.12 21.12
N PRO A 155 -15.44 -10.68 21.39
CA PRO A 155 -14.35 -10.70 20.41
C PRO A 155 -14.11 -12.09 19.80
N THR A 156 -14.45 -13.16 20.53
CA THR A 156 -14.38 -14.53 20.03
C THR A 156 -15.40 -14.79 18.91
N GLU A 157 -16.58 -14.17 18.97
CA GLU A 157 -17.66 -14.34 17.99
C GLU A 157 -17.33 -13.63 16.66
N GLU A 158 -16.68 -12.46 16.72
CA GLU A 158 -16.15 -11.78 15.54
C GLU A 158 -14.98 -12.55 14.89
N LEU A 159 -14.06 -13.09 15.70
CA LEU A 159 -12.95 -13.91 15.21
C LEU A 159 -13.46 -15.19 14.55
N VAL A 160 -14.46 -15.86 15.15
CA VAL A 160 -15.10 -17.04 14.57
C VAL A 160 -15.81 -16.65 13.28
N LYS A 161 -16.53 -15.53 13.24
CA LYS A 161 -17.22 -15.06 12.02
C LYS A 161 -16.24 -14.68 10.90
N LEU A 162 -15.10 -14.08 11.24
CA LEU A 162 -14.04 -13.76 10.28
C LEU A 162 -13.34 -15.01 9.76
N ALA A 163 -13.07 -15.98 10.64
CA ALA A 163 -12.50 -17.28 10.25
C ALA A 163 -13.48 -18.06 9.36
N SER A 164 -14.76 -18.12 9.72
CA SER A 164 -15.81 -18.74 8.89
C SER A 164 -15.94 -18.04 7.54
N LYS A 165 -15.84 -16.71 7.49
CA LYS A 165 -15.89 -15.95 6.23
C LYS A 165 -14.68 -16.22 5.33
N ARG A 166 -13.47 -16.39 5.90
CA ARG A 166 -12.27 -16.81 5.15
C ARG A 166 -12.31 -18.26 4.70
N LEU A 167 -12.92 -19.15 5.48
CA LEU A 167 -13.13 -20.56 5.12
C LEU A 167 -14.24 -20.74 4.08
N GLN A 168 -15.17 -19.79 3.97
CA GLN A 168 -16.26 -19.78 3.00
C GLN A 168 -15.92 -19.02 1.71
N GLN A 169 -14.81 -18.27 1.67
CA GLN A 169 -14.29 -17.76 0.42
C GLN A 169 -13.86 -18.97 -0.42
N PRO A 170 -14.41 -19.15 -1.63
CA PRO A 170 -13.86 -20.12 -2.55
C PRO A 170 -12.40 -19.72 -2.74
N GLN A 171 -11.45 -20.57 -2.34
CA GLN A 171 -10.10 -20.39 -2.83
C GLN A 171 -10.21 -20.48 -4.34
N ASP A 172 -9.84 -19.40 -5.03
CA ASP A 172 -9.69 -19.46 -6.47
C ASP A 172 -8.66 -20.55 -6.76
N ASP A 173 -8.90 -21.42 -7.74
CA ASP A 173 -7.97 -22.49 -8.12
C ASP A 173 -6.56 -21.92 -8.39
N SER A 174 -6.50 -20.64 -8.81
CA SER A 174 -5.29 -19.86 -8.98
C SER A 174 -4.48 -19.69 -7.68
N ASP A 175 -5.15 -19.44 -6.56
CA ASP A 175 -4.51 -19.26 -5.24
C ASP A 175 -3.90 -20.58 -4.74
N VAL A 176 -4.60 -21.70 -4.97
CA VAL A 176 -4.12 -23.03 -4.61
C VAL A 176 -2.86 -23.38 -5.41
N VAL A 177 -2.89 -23.11 -6.73
CA VAL A 177 -1.76 -23.37 -7.62
C VAL A 177 -0.58 -22.43 -7.32
N ALA A 178 -0.84 -21.15 -7.05
CA ALA A 178 0.19 -20.19 -6.67
C ALA A 178 0.89 -20.56 -5.35
N ALA A 179 0.13 -21.05 -4.36
CA ALA A 179 0.69 -21.53 -3.11
C ALA A 179 1.60 -22.75 -3.33
N ALA A 180 1.21 -23.69 -4.19
CA ALA A 180 2.03 -24.85 -4.55
C ALA A 180 3.33 -24.43 -5.26
N TRP A 181 3.26 -23.51 -6.23
CA TRP A 181 4.44 -22.99 -6.91
C TRP A 181 5.40 -22.27 -5.97
N ALA A 182 4.89 -21.52 -5.00
CA ALA A 182 5.71 -20.84 -4.00
C ALA A 182 6.47 -21.84 -3.11
N VAL A 183 5.91 -23.03 -2.85
CA VAL A 183 6.62 -24.11 -2.14
C VAL A 183 7.74 -24.68 -2.99
N GLU A 184 7.48 -24.98 -4.27
CA GLU A 184 8.51 -25.52 -5.17
C GLU A 184 9.65 -24.53 -5.43
N LEU A 185 9.34 -23.25 -5.60
CA LEU A 185 10.35 -22.21 -5.78
C LEU A 185 11.28 -22.11 -4.56
N ARG A 186 10.76 -22.27 -3.34
CA ARG A 186 11.56 -22.23 -2.10
C ARG A 186 12.52 -23.42 -1.96
N LYS A 187 12.23 -24.56 -2.60
CA LYS A 187 13.10 -25.74 -2.59
C LYS A 187 14.29 -25.61 -3.54
N MET A 188 14.22 -24.69 -4.51
CA MET A 188 15.31 -24.47 -5.46
C MET A 188 16.50 -23.77 -4.80
N ASP A 189 17.71 -24.06 -5.30
CA ASP A 189 18.91 -23.29 -4.96
C ASP A 189 18.73 -21.79 -5.28
N PRO A 190 19.31 -20.85 -4.50
CA PRO A 190 19.13 -19.41 -4.72
C PRO A 190 19.42 -18.93 -6.15
N GLN A 191 20.40 -19.53 -6.83
CA GLN A 191 20.72 -19.17 -8.21
C GLN A 191 19.63 -19.63 -9.18
N GLN A 192 19.09 -20.84 -8.97
CA GLN A 192 17.98 -21.38 -9.77
C GLN A 192 16.69 -20.59 -9.54
N GLN A 193 16.44 -20.13 -8.31
CA GLN A 193 15.31 -19.24 -8.01
C GLN A 193 15.37 -17.94 -8.81
N LEU A 194 16.57 -17.38 -9.02
CA LEU A 194 16.74 -16.16 -9.80
C LEU A 194 16.34 -16.36 -11.26
N PHE A 195 16.79 -17.46 -11.88
CA PHE A 195 16.41 -17.81 -13.25
C PHE A 195 14.91 -18.08 -13.39
N ALA A 196 14.33 -18.83 -12.45
CA ALA A 196 12.90 -19.10 -12.41
C ALA A 196 12.07 -17.81 -12.28
N LYS A 197 12.44 -16.89 -11.38
CA LYS A 197 11.76 -15.60 -11.20
C LYS A 197 11.83 -14.73 -12.46
N LYS A 198 12.98 -14.69 -13.14
CA LYS A 198 13.13 -13.98 -14.41
C LYS A 198 12.17 -14.51 -15.47
N ALA A 199 12.14 -15.83 -15.65
CA ALA A 199 11.26 -16.48 -16.63
C ALA A 199 9.77 -16.26 -16.32
N ILE A 200 9.37 -16.36 -15.04
CA ILE A 200 7.98 -16.10 -14.62
C ILE A 200 7.59 -14.65 -14.93
N ASN A 201 8.46 -13.67 -14.62
CA ASN A 201 8.17 -12.27 -14.90
C ASN A 201 8.05 -11.97 -16.39
N GLU A 202 8.87 -12.61 -17.23
CA GLU A 202 8.78 -12.49 -18.69
C GLU A 202 7.45 -13.07 -19.20
N ILE A 203 7.03 -14.24 -18.71
CA ILE A 203 5.73 -14.85 -19.06
C ILE A 203 4.57 -13.93 -18.66
N LEU A 204 4.61 -13.38 -17.44
CA LEU A 204 3.56 -12.47 -16.96
C LEU A 204 3.51 -11.18 -17.78
N PHE A 205 4.67 -10.62 -18.13
CA PHE A 205 4.77 -9.42 -18.95
C PHE A 205 4.17 -9.64 -20.34
N GLU A 206 4.59 -10.68 -21.06
CA GLU A 206 4.05 -11.01 -22.38
C GLU A 206 2.55 -11.34 -22.32
N GLY A 207 2.09 -11.97 -21.23
CA GLY A 207 0.68 -12.23 -20.97
C GLY A 207 -0.13 -10.95 -20.84
N GLN A 208 0.37 -9.96 -20.07
CA GLN A 208 -0.25 -8.65 -19.90
C GLN A 208 -0.27 -7.83 -21.19
N MET A 209 0.76 -8.00 -22.03
CA MET A 209 0.87 -7.34 -23.34
C MET A 209 0.03 -8.02 -24.43
N GLY A 210 -0.58 -9.17 -24.15
CA GLY A 210 -1.37 -9.94 -25.12
C GLY A 210 -0.54 -10.62 -26.21
N THR A 211 0.77 -10.74 -26.01
CA THR A 211 1.75 -11.28 -26.96
C THR A 211 2.17 -12.71 -26.63
N LEU A 212 1.74 -13.25 -25.48
CA LEU A 212 1.99 -14.64 -25.10
C LEU A 212 1.18 -15.62 -25.96
N HIS A 213 1.87 -16.55 -26.61
CA HIS A 213 1.29 -17.60 -27.46
C HIS A 213 1.84 -18.99 -27.11
N ARG A 214 1.26 -20.04 -27.71
CA ARG A 214 1.54 -21.46 -27.39
C ARG A 214 3.02 -21.86 -27.46
N SER A 215 3.83 -21.14 -28.23
CA SER A 215 5.24 -21.44 -28.46
C SER A 215 6.19 -20.38 -27.88
N SER A 216 5.70 -19.47 -27.02
CA SER A 216 6.53 -18.38 -26.48
C SER A 216 7.53 -18.83 -25.43
N VAL A 217 7.32 -19.97 -24.77
CA VAL A 217 8.19 -20.47 -23.71
C VAL A 217 9.04 -21.63 -24.22
N GLU A 218 10.35 -21.42 -24.29
CA GLU A 218 11.33 -22.45 -24.63
C GLU A 218 12.31 -22.64 -23.48
N ILE A 219 12.39 -23.86 -22.93
CA ILE A 219 13.23 -24.16 -21.77
C ILE A 219 14.47 -24.93 -22.22
N ASN A 220 15.65 -24.45 -21.83
CA ASN A 220 16.95 -25.10 -22.08
C ASN A 220 17.26 -25.37 -23.57
N VAL A 221 16.93 -24.43 -24.46
CA VAL A 221 17.25 -24.58 -25.89
C VAL A 221 18.75 -24.55 -26.09
N SER A 222 19.29 -25.67 -26.56
CA SER A 222 20.68 -25.77 -26.98
C SER A 222 20.84 -25.05 -28.32
N ARG A 223 21.58 -23.95 -28.36
CA ARG A 223 21.99 -23.34 -29.63
C ARG A 223 22.96 -24.29 -30.33
N VAL A 224 22.45 -25.15 -31.21
CA VAL A 224 23.29 -25.84 -32.17
C VAL A 224 23.87 -24.76 -33.06
N ALA A 225 25.18 -24.52 -32.98
CA ALA A 225 25.88 -23.64 -33.88
C ALA A 225 25.74 -24.23 -35.30
N THR A 226 25.01 -23.52 -36.17
CA THR A 226 24.97 -23.83 -37.60
C THR A 226 26.39 -23.67 -38.13
N PRO A 227 27.04 -24.73 -38.67
CA PRO A 227 28.28 -24.54 -39.39
C PRO A 227 28.00 -23.77 -40.69
N LEU A 228 28.91 -22.84 -41.01
CA LEU A 228 28.93 -22.03 -42.23
C LEU A 228 28.96 -22.88 -43.49
#